data_AF-A0A147KBS5-F1
#
_entry.id   AF-A0A147KBS5-F1
#
_cell.length_a   1.000
_cell.length_b   1.000
_cell.length_c   1.000
_cell.angle_alpha   90.00
_cell.angle_beta   90.00
_cell.angle_gamma   90.00
#
_symmetry.space_group_name_H-M   'P 1'
#
loop_
_entity.id
_entity.type
_entity.pdbx_description
1 polymer ?
#
loop_
_entity_poly.entity_id
_entity_poly.type
_entity_poly.pdbx_seq_one_letter_code
_entity_poly.pdbx_strand_id
1 'polypeptide(L)' 'MPKKKIDIIEDVKKRYVRMALETGNLSSIARKAGISRETLRQWMKSYEDEVRELMEEEGTTTLSENPSKDELMET' A
#
# COMPACT_ATOMS: atom_id res chain seq x y z
N MET A 1 -24.69 9.00 15.05
CA MET A 1 -23.25 8.70 14.90
C MET A 1 -23.02 7.91 13.60
N PRO A 2 -22.52 8.55 12.52
CA PRO A 2 -22.22 7.89 11.26
C PRO A 2 -20.72 7.83 10.92
N LYS A 3 -19.80 7.88 11.90
CA LYS A 3 -18.35 7.97 11.64
C LYS A 3 -17.75 6.69 11.04
N LYS A 4 -18.28 5.52 11.40
CA LYS A 4 -17.73 4.20 11.03
C LYS A 4 -17.74 3.88 9.52
N LYS A 5 -18.63 4.49 8.74
CA LYS A 5 -18.71 4.25 7.29
C LYS A 5 -17.66 5.02 6.50
N ILE A 6 -17.23 6.18 7.01
CA ILE A 6 -16.21 7.02 6.37
C ILE A 6 -14.86 6.31 6.45
N ASP A 7 -14.47 5.83 7.62
CA ASP A 7 -13.23 5.07 7.83
C ASP A 7 -13.05 3.90 6.86
N ILE A 8 -14.10 3.07 6.68
CA ILE A 8 -14.04 1.90 5.79
C ILE A 8 -13.78 2.33 4.33
N ILE A 9 -14.38 3.45 3.90
CA ILE A 9 -14.20 3.95 2.53
C ILE A 9 -12.78 4.48 2.36
N GLU A 10 -12.20 5.12 3.37
CA GLU A 10 -10.83 5.62 3.31
C GLU A 10 -9.80 4.49 3.31
N ASP A 11 -9.99 3.46 4.13
CA ASP A 11 -9.14 2.28 4.16
C ASP A 11 -9.08 1.58 2.78
N VAL A 12 -10.24 1.42 2.15
CA VAL A 12 -10.35 0.86 0.79
C VAL A 12 -9.60 1.72 -0.23
N LYS A 13 -9.69 3.06 -0.15
CA LYS A 13 -8.95 3.97 -1.03
C LYS A 13 -7.44 3.82 -0.86
N LYS A 14 -6.94 3.82 0.39
CA LYS A 14 -5.51 3.64 0.71
C LYS A 14 -4.99 2.32 0.17
N ARG A 15 -5.78 1.23 0.28
CA ARG A 15 -5.42 -0.08 -0.28
C ARG A 15 -5.27 -0.08 -1.80
N TYR A 16 -6.15 0.61 -2.53
CA TYR A 16 -6.01 0.76 -3.98
C TYR A 16 -4.82 1.62 -4.38
N VAL A 17 -4.54 2.69 -3.62
CA VAL A 17 -3.34 3.53 -3.81
C VAL A 17 -2.07 2.70 -3.59
N ARG A 18 -2.00 1.91 -2.52
CA ARG A 18 -0.89 0.99 -2.24
C ARG A 18 -0.65 0.01 -3.40
N MET A 19 -1.70 -0.69 -3.86
CA MET A 19 -1.58 -1.61 -5.00
C MET A 19 -1.12 -0.90 -6.28
N ALA A 20 -1.54 0.35 -6.50
CA ALA A 20 -1.12 1.14 -7.67
C ALA A 20 0.36 1.53 -7.60
N LEU A 21 0.87 1.86 -6.41
CA LEU A 21 2.29 2.15 -6.16
C LEU A 21 3.15 0.89 -6.29
N GLU A 22 2.71 -0.24 -5.73
CA GLU A 22 3.43 -1.52 -5.80
C GLU A 22 3.53 -2.06 -7.24
N THR A 23 2.41 -2.03 -7.98
CA THR A 23 2.35 -2.63 -9.32
C THR A 23 2.80 -1.65 -10.41
N GLY A 24 2.90 -0.36 -10.10
CA GLY A 24 3.13 0.72 -11.08
C GLY A 24 2.03 0.88 -12.14
N ASN A 25 0.90 0.17 -12.02
CA ASN A 25 -0.11 0.05 -13.08
C ASN A 25 -1.49 0.59 -12.69
N LEU A 26 -1.59 1.91 -12.72
CA LEU A 26 -2.79 2.68 -12.42
C LEU A 26 -4.04 2.28 -13.21
N SER A 27 -3.88 1.96 -14.49
CA SER A 27 -5.00 1.66 -15.38
C SER A 27 -5.71 0.36 -14.98
N SER A 28 -4.93 -0.68 -14.65
CA SER A 28 -5.45 -1.97 -14.23
C SER A 28 -6.10 -1.90 -12.86
N ILE A 29 -5.49 -1.17 -11.91
CA ILE A 29 -6.05 -1.01 -10.57
C ILE A 29 -7.34 -0.20 -10.59
N ALA A 30 -7.40 0.90 -11.36
CA ALA A 30 -8.62 1.69 -11.51
C ALA A 30 -9.79 0.85 -12.08
N ARG A 31 -9.53 0.03 -13.11
CA ARG A 31 -10.52 -0.90 -13.66
C ARG A 31 -10.98 -1.94 -12.64
N LYS A 32 -10.05 -2.51 -11.86
CA LYS A 32 -10.37 -3.51 -10.83
C LYS A 32 -11.20 -2.90 -9.68
N ALA A 33 -10.97 -1.64 -9.37
CA ALA A 33 -11.71 -0.88 -8.37
C ALA A 33 -13.05 -0.32 -8.87
N GLY A 34 -13.32 -0.37 -10.19
CA GLY A 34 -14.52 0.22 -10.78
C GLY A 34 -14.53 1.75 -10.76
N ILE A 35 -13.36 2.38 -10.71
CA ILE A 35 -13.21 3.84 -10.67
C ILE A 35 -12.46 4.37 -11.90
N SER A 36 -12.59 5.67 -12.14
CA SER A 36 -11.80 6.35 -13.17
C SER A 36 -10.33 6.47 -12.77
N ARG A 37 -9.44 6.42 -13.76
CA ARG A 37 -7.99 6.65 -13.55
C ARG A 37 -7.71 8.00 -12.90
N GLU A 38 -8.50 9.02 -13.25
CA GLU A 38 -8.41 10.36 -12.66
C GLU A 38 -8.71 10.35 -11.17
N THR A 39 -9.74 9.60 -10.76
CA THR A 39 -10.11 9.41 -9.35
C THR A 39 -8.98 8.74 -8.58
N LEU A 40 -8.40 7.66 -9.13
CA LEU A 40 -7.25 7.00 -8.51
C LEU A 40 -6.02 7.92 -8.43
N ARG A 41 -5.79 8.76 -9.44
CA ARG A 41 -4.74 9.79 -9.42
C ARG A 41 -4.95 10.82 -8.33
N GLN A 42 -6.19 11.27 -8.11
CA GLN A 42 -6.51 12.18 -7.01
C GLN A 42 -6.29 11.51 -5.67
N TRP A 43 -6.66 10.23 -5.52
CA TRP A 43 -6.41 9.48 -4.29
C TRP A 43 -4.93 9.31 -4.02
N MET A 44 -4.11 9.01 -5.04
CA MET A 44 -2.66 9.03 -4.86
C MET A 44 -2.21 10.40 -4.39
N LYS A 45 -2.63 11.50 -5.00
CA LYS A 45 -2.20 12.83 -4.54
C LYS A 45 -2.58 13.15 -3.08
N SER A 46 -3.70 12.63 -2.60
CA SER A 46 -4.17 12.85 -1.21
C SER A 46 -3.61 11.85 -0.20
N TYR A 47 -3.37 10.61 -0.60
CA TYR A 47 -2.99 9.51 0.30
C TYR A 47 -1.59 8.96 0.00
N GLU A 48 -0.86 9.48 -0.99
CA GLU A 48 0.49 9.01 -1.35
C GLU A 48 1.44 9.13 -0.17
N ASP A 49 1.44 10.27 0.52
CA ASP A 49 2.32 10.52 1.66
C ASP A 49 2.04 9.52 2.78
N GLU A 50 0.78 9.42 3.21
CA GLU A 50 0.35 8.50 4.27
C GLU A 50 0.54 7.03 3.87
N VAL A 51 0.30 6.65 2.61
CA VAL A 51 0.52 5.28 2.13
C VAL A 51 2.02 4.98 2.03
N ARG A 52 2.86 5.96 1.65
CA ARG A 52 4.33 5.79 1.67
C ARG A 52 4.85 5.66 3.09
N GLU A 53 4.38 6.49 4.02
CA GLU A 53 4.71 6.36 5.45
C GLU A 53 4.30 4.99 5.99
N LEU A 54 3.07 4.52 5.68
CA LEU A 54 2.63 3.18 6.05
C LEU A 54 3.44 2.08 5.37
N MET A 55 3.90 2.26 4.13
CA MET A 55 4.76 1.30 3.43
C MET A 55 6.20 1.33 3.95
N GLU A 56 6.70 2.48 4.39
CA GLU A 56 7.99 2.59 5.06
C GLU A 56 7.93 1.98 6.46
N GLU A 57 6.84 2.20 7.21
CA GLU A 57 6.56 1.56 8.50
C GLU A 57 6.38 0.04 8.37
N GLU A 58 5.65 -0.42 7.34
CA GLU A 58 5.46 -1.84 7.04
C GLU A 58 6.73 -2.48 6.42
N GLY A 59 7.52 -1.69 5.69
CA GLY A 59 8.81 -2.11 5.13
C GLY A 59 9.90 -2.23 6.19
N THR A 60 9.93 -1.32 7.16
CA THR A 60 10.89 -1.35 8.29
C THR A 60 10.59 -2.46 9.29
N THR A 61 9.38 -3.04 9.33
CA THR A 61 9.09 -4.21 10.18
C THR A 61 9.61 -5.54 9.60
N THR A 62 10.24 -5.57 8.42
CA THR A 62 10.83 -6.81 7.86
C THR A 62 12.36 -6.86 7.88
N LEU A 63 13.04 -5.90 8.52
CA LEU A 63 14.49 -5.95 8.79
C LEU A 63 14.84 -6.13 10.27
N SER A 64 13.91 -6.65 11.07
CA SER A 64 14.20 -7.11 12.43
C SER A 64 13.70 -8.53 12.65
N GLU A 65 14.37 -9.50 12.01
CA GLU A 65 14.79 -10.74 12.68
C GLU A 65 15.76 -11.48 11.75
N ASN A 66 17.04 -11.17 11.95
CA ASN A 66 18.17 -11.94 11.49
C ASN A 66 18.12 -13.34 12.13
N PRO A 67 18.19 -14.45 11.37
CA PRO A 67 19.05 -15.54 11.76
C PRO A 67 20.35 -15.42 10.98
N SER A 68 21.44 -15.62 11.71
CA SER A 68 22.82 -15.41 11.32
C SER A 68 23.22 -16.03 9.99
N LYS A 69 24.25 -15.42 9.41
CA LYS A 69 25.08 -15.86 8.29
C LYS A 69 25.83 -17.18 8.55
N ASP A 70 25.20 -18.17 9.20
CA ASP A 70 25.83 -19.39 9.71
C ASP A 70 25.35 -20.70 9.06
N GLU A 71 24.58 -20.64 7.96
CA GLU A 71 24.24 -21.85 7.17
C GLU A 71 24.80 -21.81 5.74
N LEU A 72 25.84 -20.99 5.49
CA LEU A 72 26.51 -20.92 4.19
C LEU A 72 27.77 -21.80 4.06
N MET A 73 28.15 -22.61 5.05
CA MET A 73 29.30 -23.52 4.93
C MET A 73 29.14 -24.82 5.72
N GLU A 74 29.64 -25.91 5.13
CA GLU A 74 29.85 -27.27 5.67
C GLU A 74 28.58 -28.13 5.87
N THR A 75 28.43 -29.33 5.30
CA THR A 75 29.38 -30.34 4.76
C THR A 75 28.76 -31.15 3.63
#